data_AF-E8V7P3-F1
#
_entry.id   AF-E8V7P3-F1
#
_cell.length_a   1.000
_cell.length_b   1.000
_cell.length_c   1.000
_cell.angle_alpha   90.00
_cell.angle_beta   90.00
_cell.angle_gamma   90.00
#
_symmetry.space_group_name_H-M   'P 1'
#
loop_
_entity.id
_entity.type
_entity.pdbx_description
1 polymer ?
#
loop_
_entity_poly.entity_id
_entity_poly.type
_entity_poly.pdbx_seq_one_letter_code
_entity_poly.pdbx_strand_id
1 'polypeptide(L)'
;MTENIELNMTSEEFLNQLPELFSKSSGSRISEDPRYARILRENPTCAELVRDLEYIAEQARMLLEPENEIDPSPELWSKIQNSLETDKSKID
;
A
#
# COMPACT_ATOMS: atom_id res chain seq x y z
N MET A 1 -6.76 24.06 -25.40
CA MET A 1 -7.24 22.85 -26.11
C MET A 1 -6.70 21.68 -25.33
N THR A 2 -7.49 21.10 -24.44
CA THR A 2 -7.12 19.85 -23.74
C THR A 2 -7.28 18.74 -24.76
N GLU A 3 -6.18 18.25 -25.31
CA GLU A 3 -6.18 17.03 -26.10
C GLU A 3 -6.82 15.92 -25.26
N ASN A 4 -7.72 15.13 -25.86
CA ASN A 4 -8.28 13.96 -25.21
C ASN A 4 -7.14 12.94 -25.00
N ILE A 5 -6.54 12.94 -23.82
CA ILE A 5 -5.40 12.07 -23.45
C ILE A 5 -5.88 10.66 -23.06
N GLU A 6 -7.11 10.26 -23.41
CA GLU A 6 -7.63 8.93 -23.12
C GLU A 6 -6.83 7.89 -23.93
N LEU A 7 -6.24 6.92 -23.25
CA LEU A 7 -5.52 5.83 -23.90
C LEU A 7 -6.52 4.84 -24.50
N ASN A 8 -6.20 4.37 -25.70
CA ASN A 8 -6.89 3.24 -26.30
C ASN A 8 -6.16 1.95 -25.92
N MET A 9 -6.77 1.17 -25.04
CA MET A 9 -6.30 -0.14 -24.63
C MET A 9 -7.48 -1.06 -24.32
N THR A 10 -7.22 -2.35 -24.31
CA THR A 10 -8.15 -3.39 -23.86
C THR A 10 -8.11 -3.54 -22.35
N SER A 11 -9.13 -4.20 -21.78
CA SER A 11 -9.18 -4.52 -20.35
C SER A 11 -8.01 -5.41 -19.94
N GLU A 12 -7.62 -6.37 -20.77
CA GLU A 12 -6.48 -7.25 -20.49
C GLU A 12 -5.16 -6.48 -20.44
N GLU A 13 -4.92 -5.58 -21.41
CA GLU A 13 -3.73 -4.72 -21.41
C GLU A 13 -3.69 -3.80 -20.19
N PHE A 14 -4.83 -3.25 -19.78
CA PHE A 14 -4.93 -2.43 -18.57
C PHE A 14 -4.61 -3.23 -17.31
N LEU A 15 -5.22 -4.41 -17.15
CA LEU A 15 -5.02 -5.28 -15.99
C LEU A 15 -3.56 -5.75 -15.87
N ASN A 16 -2.91 -6.08 -16.99
CA ASN A 16 -1.50 -6.47 -17.02
C ASN A 16 -0.55 -5.32 -16.58
N GLN A 17 -0.93 -4.07 -16.83
CA GLN A 17 -0.14 -2.90 -16.41
C GLN A 17 -0.45 -2.47 -14.97
N LEU A 18 -1.57 -2.90 -14.41
CA LEU A 18 -2.09 -2.44 -13.12
C LEU A 18 -1.07 -2.55 -11.96
N PRO A 19 -0.29 -3.65 -11.80
CA PRO A 19 0.71 -3.73 -10.74
C PRO A 19 1.78 -2.64 -10.81
N GLU A 20 2.25 -2.34 -12.03
CA GLU A 20 3.25 -1.29 -12.28
C GLU A 20 2.66 0.10 -12.05
N LEU A 21 1.39 0.31 -12.40
CA LEU A 21 0.71 1.59 -12.16
C LEU A 21 0.59 1.90 -10.67
N PHE A 22 0.24 0.92 -9.84
CA PHE A 22 0.20 1.08 -8.38
C PHE A 22 1.59 1.17 -7.74
N SER A 23 2.60 0.50 -8.31
CA SER A 23 3.98 0.60 -7.80
C SER A 23 4.62 1.96 -8.09
N LYS A 24 4.25 2.60 -9.20
CA LYS A 24 4.75 3.92 -9.61
C LYS A 24 3.91 5.08 -9.09
N SER A 25 2.66 4.84 -8.70
CA SER A 25 1.81 5.91 -8.19
C SER A 25 2.32 6.36 -6.82
N SER A 26 3.00 7.49 -6.78
CA SER A 26 3.45 8.15 -5.55
C SER A 26 2.27 8.84 -4.85
N GLY A 27 1.15 8.13 -4.67
CA GLY A 27 -0.07 8.63 -4.06
C GLY A 27 -1.12 9.20 -5.02
N SER A 28 -0.87 9.22 -6.34
CA SER A 28 -1.89 9.60 -7.32
C SER A 28 -2.88 8.46 -7.57
N ARG A 29 -4.18 8.76 -7.56
CA ARG A 29 -5.25 7.79 -7.82
C ARG A 29 -5.34 7.49 -9.31
N ILE A 30 -5.34 6.22 -9.68
CA ILE A 30 -5.51 5.78 -11.08
C ILE A 30 -6.92 6.12 -11.56
N SER A 31 -7.91 6.08 -10.66
CA SER A 31 -9.29 6.47 -10.92
C SER A 31 -9.47 7.94 -11.32
N GLU A 32 -8.51 8.81 -10.98
CA GLU A 32 -8.54 10.24 -11.29
C GLU A 32 -7.70 10.60 -12.52
N ASP A 33 -6.95 9.64 -13.07
CA ASP A 33 -6.08 9.89 -14.20
C ASP A 33 -6.87 9.92 -15.52
N PRO A 34 -6.88 11.05 -16.24
CA PRO A 34 -7.64 11.20 -17.49
C PRO A 34 -7.21 10.21 -18.57
N ARG A 35 -5.99 9.64 -18.47
CA ARG A 35 -5.49 8.64 -19.42
C ARG A 35 -6.28 7.33 -19.38
N TYR A 36 -6.82 6.98 -18.21
CA TYR A 36 -7.58 5.74 -18.02
C TYR A 36 -9.10 5.97 -17.98
N ALA A 37 -9.56 7.23 -18.07
CA ALA A 37 -10.98 7.58 -17.98
C ALA A 37 -11.87 6.77 -18.94
N ARG A 38 -11.40 6.51 -20.16
CA ARG A 38 -12.14 5.69 -21.13
C ARG A 38 -12.29 4.24 -20.70
N ILE A 39 -11.19 3.55 -20.35
CA ILE A 39 -11.24 2.12 -20.01
C ILE A 39 -12.09 1.90 -18.74
N LEU A 40 -11.99 2.80 -17.77
CA LEU A 40 -12.78 2.72 -16.53
C LEU A 40 -14.28 3.01 -16.78
N ARG A 41 -14.60 3.91 -17.71
CA ARG A 41 -15.99 4.17 -18.12
C ARG A 41 -16.59 3.03 -18.94
N GLU A 42 -15.81 2.44 -19.85
CA GLU A 42 -16.27 1.36 -20.74
C GLU A 42 -16.28 -0.01 -20.06
N ASN A 43 -15.48 -0.20 -19.00
CA ASN A 43 -15.36 -1.47 -18.27
C ASN A 43 -15.58 -1.27 -16.77
N PRO A 44 -16.84 -1.37 -16.29
CA PRO A 44 -17.17 -1.21 -14.87
C PRO A 44 -16.36 -2.10 -13.93
N THR A 45 -16.06 -3.34 -14.33
CA THR A 45 -15.22 -4.26 -13.54
C THR A 45 -13.79 -3.75 -13.34
N CYS A 46 -13.21 -3.07 -14.34
CA CYS A 46 -11.90 -2.44 -14.18
C CYS A 46 -11.96 -1.26 -13.21
N ALA A 47 -13.04 -0.47 -13.27
CA ALA A 47 -13.26 0.64 -12.35
C ALA A 47 -13.45 0.19 -10.89
N GLU A 48 -14.24 -0.87 -10.68
CA GLU A 48 -14.45 -1.49 -9.37
C GLU A 48 -13.12 -2.01 -8.81
N LEU A 49 -12.35 -2.76 -9.60
CA LEU A 49 -11.05 -3.27 -9.19
C LEU A 49 -10.07 -2.15 -8.81
N VAL A 50 -9.97 -1.09 -9.62
CA VAL A 50 -9.11 0.06 -9.32
C VAL A 50 -9.52 0.71 -8.00
N ARG A 51 -10.82 0.92 -7.78
CA ARG A 51 -11.34 1.50 -6.54
C ARG A 51 -11.00 0.63 -5.33
N ASP A 52 -11.17 -0.68 -5.44
CA ASP A 52 -10.86 -1.62 -4.36
C ASP A 52 -9.37 -1.63 -4.03
N LEU A 53 -8.50 -1.65 -5.05
CA LEU A 53 -7.05 -1.59 -4.86
C LEU A 53 -6.58 -0.26 -4.26
N GLU A 54 -7.15 0.86 -4.67
CA GLU A 54 -6.89 2.16 -4.05
C GLU A 54 -7.35 2.21 -2.59
N TYR A 55 -8.51 1.62 -2.28
CA TYR A 55 -9.01 1.51 -0.92
C TYR A 55 -8.07 0.65 -0.06
N ILE A 56 -7.64 -0.51 -0.57
CA ILE A 56 -6.68 -1.36 0.13
C ILE A 56 -5.37 -0.62 0.38
N ALA A 57 -4.83 0.10 -0.61
CA ALA A 57 -3.60 0.88 -0.47
C ALA A 57 -3.73 1.97 0.61
N GLU A 58 -4.88 2.63 0.68
CA GLU A 58 -5.19 3.62 1.72
C GLU A 58 -5.21 2.99 3.11
N GLN A 59 -5.94 1.87 3.27
CA GLN A 59 -6.03 1.16 4.55
C GLN A 59 -4.69 0.56 4.98
N ALA A 60 -3.91 0.04 4.03
CA ALA A 60 -2.57 -0.48 4.31
C ALA A 60 -1.63 0.61 4.83
N ARG A 61 -1.78 1.86 4.37
CA ARG A 61 -0.97 2.98 4.88
C ARG A 61 -1.22 3.23 6.36
N MET A 62 -2.48 3.13 6.81
CA MET A 62 -2.84 3.24 8.24
C MET A 62 -2.21 2.13 9.08
N LEU A 63 -2.04 0.92 8.54
CA LEU A 63 -1.35 -0.18 9.22
C LEU A 63 0.17 0.05 9.35
N LEU A 64 0.75 0.82 8.43
CA LEU A 64 2.17 1.12 8.36
C LEU A 64 2.55 2.42 9.07
N GLU A 65 1.58 3.16 9.63
CA GLU A 65 1.90 4.32 10.47
C GLU A 65 2.68 3.87 11.73
N PRO A 66 3.72 4.62 12.12
CA PRO A 66 4.72 4.22 13.12
C PRO A 66 4.18 4.09 14.55
N GLU A 67 2.87 4.24 14.78
CA GLU A 67 2.25 3.91 16.06
C GLU A 67 2.34 2.42 16.41
N ASN A 68 2.79 1.56 15.47
CA ASN A 68 3.19 0.18 15.75
C ASN A 68 4.71 -0.04 15.88
N GLU A 69 5.55 0.97 15.61
CA GLU A 69 6.97 0.99 16.00
C GLU A 69 7.12 1.70 17.36
N ILE A 70 6.35 1.24 18.35
CA ILE A 70 6.66 1.59 19.74
C ILE A 70 7.92 0.80 20.08
N ASP A 71 9.09 1.43 19.94
CA ASP A 71 10.28 0.94 20.63
C ASP A 71 9.87 0.71 22.09
N PRO A 72 9.97 -0.52 22.62
CA PRO A 72 9.51 -0.78 23.96
C PRO A 72 10.16 0.18 24.95
N SER A 73 9.45 0.50 26.03
CA SER A 73 9.98 1.47 26.99
C SER A 73 11.36 1.04 27.50
N PRO A 74 12.28 1.99 27.78
CA PRO A 74 13.61 1.67 28.33
C PRO A 74 13.56 0.78 29.59
N GLU A 75 12.48 0.89 30.36
CA GLU A 75 12.20 0.07 31.54
C GLU A 75 11.93 -1.39 31.19
N LEU A 76 11.22 -1.67 30.08
CA LEU A 76 10.99 -3.03 29.62
C LEU A 76 12.30 -3.66 29.13
N TRP A 77 13.10 -2.91 28.37
CA TRP A 77 14.42 -3.37 27.94
C TRP A 77 15.34 -3.68 29.13
N SER A 78 15.32 -2.83 30.16
CA SER A 78 16.06 -3.07 31.40
C SER A 78 15.61 -4.35 32.12
N LYS A 79 14.29 -4.62 32.16
CA LYS A 79 13.74 -5.85 32.74
C LYS A 79 14.13 -7.10 31.95
N ILE A 80 14.13 -7.03 30.61
CA ILE A 80 14.54 -8.11 29.73
C ILE A 80 16.02 -8.43 29.94
N GLN A 81 16.89 -7.41 29.95
CA GLN A 81 18.32 -7.58 30.18
C GLN A 81 18.61 -8.25 31.53
N ASN A 82 18.00 -7.74 32.61
CA ASN A 82 18.17 -8.31 33.95
C ASN A 82 17.71 -9.76 34.04
N SER A 83 16.61 -10.11 33.36
CA SER A 83 16.11 -11.49 33.33
C SER A 83 17.09 -12.43 32.62
N LEU A 84 17.65 -11.99 31.49
CA LEU A 84 18.64 -12.78 30.73
C LEU A 84 19.95 -13.00 31.49
N GLU A 85 20.42 -11.98 32.23
CA GLU A 85 21.60 -12.11 33.10
C GLU A 85 21.35 -13.05 34.29
N THR A 86 20.15 -12.98 34.87
CA THR A 86 19.75 -13.86 35.97
C THR A 86 19.64 -15.32 35.53
N ASP A 87 19.08 -15.58 34.34
CA ASP A 87 18.95 -16.95 33.83
C ASP A 87 20.28 -17.55 33.38
N LYS A 88 21.20 -16.74 32.83
CA LYS A 88 22.59 -17.18 32.61
C LYS A 88 23.26 -17.62 33.91
N SER A 89 23.04 -16.89 34.99
CA SER A 89 23.64 -17.16 36.31
C SER A 89 23.05 -18.39 37.02
N LYS A 90 21.98 -19.00 36.49
CA LYS A 90 21.34 -20.22 37.01
C LYS A 90 21.73 -21.49 36.26
N ILE A 91 22.49 -21.35 35.17
CA ILE A 91 22.92 -22.47 34.31
C ILE A 91 24.36 -22.92 34.64
N ASP A 92 25.06 -22.19 35.51
CA ASP A 92 26.33 -22.56 36.16
C ASP A 92 26.11 -23.04 37.60
#